data_AF-A0A3D2NEH0-F1
#
_entry.id   AF-A0A3D2NEH0-F1
#
_cell.length_a   1.000
_cell.length_b   1.000
_cell.length_c   1.000
_cell.angle_alpha   90.00
_cell.angle_beta   90.00
_cell.angle_gamma   90.00
#
_symmetry.space_group_name_H-M   'P 1'
#
loop_
_entity.id
_entity.type
_entity.pdbx_description
1 polymer ?
#
loop_
_entity_poly.entity_id
_entity_poly.type
_entity_poly.pdbx_seq_one_letter_code
_entity_poly.pdbx_strand_id
1 'polypeptide(L)'
;MTATSQKNWTGDPAQLLRVGEGFRLHDVDPAATPGYEGGKSAAKADLADGAEQFDELQERLFAQSRLDDGAPSLLLVLQAMDSAGKGGIVRHVIGATDPQGVHLKAFKKPTPEE
;
A
#
# COMPACT_ATOMS: atom_id res chain seq x y z
N MET A 1 -15.91 3.38 3.72
CA MET A 1 -16.03 1.91 3.76
C MET A 1 -14.81 1.39 4.51
N THR A 2 -15.01 0.48 5.46
CA THR A 2 -13.90 -0.22 6.14
C THR A 2 -13.41 -1.32 5.22
N ALA A 3 -12.09 -1.45 5.03
CA ALA A 3 -11.54 -2.48 4.13
C ALA A 3 -11.82 -3.89 4.69
N THR A 4 -12.04 -4.87 3.81
CA THR A 4 -12.30 -6.27 4.20
C THR A 4 -11.16 -6.90 4.99
N SER A 5 -9.94 -6.38 4.79
CA SER A 5 -8.71 -6.72 5.51
C SER A 5 -8.63 -6.14 6.93
N GLN A 6 -9.54 -5.25 7.34
CA GLN A 6 -9.49 -4.59 8.65
C GLN A 6 -10.20 -5.36 9.76
N LYS A 7 -10.02 -6.69 9.83
CA LYS A 7 -10.67 -7.55 10.83
C LYS A 7 -9.98 -7.51 12.19
N ASN A 8 -8.64 -7.46 12.19
CA ASN A 8 -7.82 -7.53 13.40
C ASN A 8 -7.11 -6.20 13.69
N TRP A 9 -7.63 -5.10 13.15
CA TRP A 9 -7.11 -3.76 13.37
C TRP A 9 -7.83 -3.09 14.53
N THR A 10 -7.08 -2.51 15.48
CA THR A 10 -7.63 -1.76 16.61
C THR A 10 -7.82 -0.26 16.32
N GLY A 11 -7.38 0.19 15.15
CA GLY A 11 -7.59 1.55 14.66
C GLY A 11 -7.21 1.69 13.18
N ASP A 12 -7.48 2.87 12.62
CA ASP A 12 -7.16 3.16 11.22
C ASP A 12 -5.63 3.33 11.03
N PRO A 13 -4.96 2.50 10.21
CA PRO A 13 -3.53 2.67 9.92
C PRO A 13 -3.16 4.05 9.40
N ALA A 14 -4.06 4.73 8.66
CA ALA A 14 -3.80 6.07 8.16
C ALA A 14 -3.70 7.12 9.27
N GLN A 15 -4.28 6.85 10.45
CA GLN A 15 -4.12 7.68 11.64
C GLN A 15 -2.99 7.18 12.53
N LEU A 16 -2.91 5.86 12.76
CA LEU A 16 -1.93 5.26 13.66
C LEU A 16 -0.48 5.41 13.18
N LEU A 17 -0.25 5.38 11.86
CA LEU A 17 1.08 5.48 11.25
C LEU A 17 1.39 6.89 10.71
N ARG A 18 0.53 7.87 11.03
CA ARG A 18 0.65 9.22 10.49
C ARG A 18 1.85 9.95 11.07
N VAL A 19 2.66 10.55 10.20
CA VAL A 19 3.65 11.55 10.59
C VAL A 19 2.93 12.88 10.82
N GLY A 20 2.99 13.37 12.05
CA GLY A 20 2.37 14.64 12.47
C GLY A 20 3.37 15.58 13.15
N GLU A 21 2.86 16.65 13.73
CA GLU A 21 3.66 17.58 14.55
C GLU A 21 4.31 16.82 15.72
N GLY A 22 5.60 17.06 15.96
CA GLY A 22 6.36 16.40 17.02
C GLY A 22 6.83 14.97 16.73
N PHE A 23 6.52 14.39 15.56
CA PHE A 23 7.01 13.07 15.18
C PHE A 23 8.54 12.97 15.13
N ARG A 24 9.10 11.89 15.66
CA ARG A 24 10.53 11.57 15.56
C ARG A 24 10.73 10.12 15.16
N LEU A 25 11.44 9.90 14.06
CA LEU A 25 11.65 8.56 13.50
C LEU A 25 12.36 7.61 14.49
N HIS A 26 13.24 8.12 15.35
CA HIS A 26 13.97 7.30 16.32
C HIS A 26 13.08 6.67 17.41
N ASP A 27 11.86 7.18 17.60
CA ASP A 27 10.91 6.65 18.58
C ASP A 27 10.09 5.47 18.01
N VAL A 28 10.25 5.18 16.72
CA VAL A 28 9.53 4.09 16.03
C VAL A 28 10.31 2.79 16.20
N ASP A 29 9.73 1.84 16.92
CA ASP A 29 10.25 0.46 17.01
C ASP A 29 10.00 -0.30 15.68
N PRO A 30 11.06 -0.71 14.96
CA PRO A 30 10.91 -1.46 13.71
C PRO A 30 10.29 -2.86 13.87
N ALA A 31 10.24 -3.40 15.09
CA ALA A 31 9.65 -4.72 15.37
C ALA A 31 8.16 -4.65 15.76
N ALA A 32 7.64 -3.45 16.01
CA ALA A 32 6.26 -3.27 16.43
C ALA A 32 5.25 -3.54 15.29
N THR A 33 4.01 -3.85 15.67
CA THR A 33 2.86 -3.97 14.76
C THR A 33 1.73 -3.03 15.18
N PRO A 34 1.91 -1.69 15.11
CA PRO A 34 0.96 -0.73 15.65
C PRO A 34 -0.43 -0.93 15.05
N GLY A 35 -1.43 -1.10 15.92
CA GLY A 35 -2.82 -1.23 15.50
C GLY A 35 -3.24 -2.60 15.00
N TYR A 36 -2.38 -3.63 15.01
CA TYR A 36 -2.71 -4.96 14.49
C TYR A 36 -2.49 -6.06 15.54
N GLU A 37 -3.54 -6.79 15.92
CA GLU A 37 -3.51 -7.79 17.02
C GLU A 37 -3.66 -9.24 16.54
N GLY A 38 -3.89 -9.47 15.24
CA GLY A 38 -4.20 -10.80 14.70
C GLY A 38 -2.99 -11.76 14.58
N GLY A 39 -1.77 -11.25 14.78
CA GLY A 39 -0.54 -12.01 14.57
C GLY A 39 -0.35 -12.50 13.12
N LYS A 40 0.71 -13.29 12.90
CA LYS A 40 1.16 -13.64 11.54
C LYS A 40 0.15 -14.48 10.74
N SER A 41 -0.60 -15.37 11.39
CA SER A 41 -1.56 -16.23 10.68
C SER A 41 -2.77 -15.45 10.21
N ALA A 42 -3.37 -14.62 11.08
CA ALA A 42 -4.50 -13.79 10.70
C ALA A 42 -4.08 -12.73 9.67
N ALA A 43 -2.87 -12.18 9.79
CA ALA A 43 -2.35 -11.19 8.82
C ALA A 43 -2.30 -11.73 7.39
N LYS A 44 -2.00 -13.02 7.21
CA LYS A 44 -2.02 -13.65 5.88
C LYS A 44 -3.44 -13.76 5.31
N ALA A 45 -4.42 -14.08 6.16
CA ALA A 45 -5.82 -14.15 5.74
C ALA A 45 -6.36 -12.75 5.41
N ASP A 46 -6.14 -11.78 6.30
CA ASP A 46 -6.54 -10.38 6.10
C ASP A 46 -5.90 -9.79 4.83
N LEU A 47 -4.64 -10.13 4.53
CA LEU A 47 -3.96 -9.71 3.31
C LEU A 47 -4.62 -10.29 2.05
N ALA A 48 -5.03 -11.57 2.09
CA ALA A 48 -5.71 -12.20 0.96
C ALA A 48 -7.08 -11.56 0.71
N ASP A 49 -7.86 -11.31 1.77
CA ASP A 49 -9.16 -10.66 1.67
C ASP A 49 -9.05 -9.21 1.16
N GLY A 50 -7.99 -8.51 1.58
CA GLY A 50 -7.70 -7.16 1.11
C GLY A 50 -7.24 -7.12 -0.35
N ALA A 51 -6.52 -8.14 -0.80
CA ALA A 51 -6.06 -8.25 -2.18
C ALA A 51 -7.24 -8.39 -3.16
N GLU A 52 -8.22 -9.22 -2.83
CA GLU A 52 -9.44 -9.38 -3.63
C GLU A 52 -10.22 -8.06 -3.74
N GLN A 53 -10.42 -7.36 -2.61
CA GLN A 53 -11.08 -6.06 -2.62
C GLN A 53 -10.26 -5.00 -3.40
N PHE A 54 -8.94 -5.04 -3.29
CA PHE A 54 -8.06 -4.11 -3.99
C PHE A 54 -8.15 -4.30 -5.51
N ASP A 55 -8.20 -5.54 -6.00
CA ASP A 55 -8.38 -5.86 -7.42
C ASP A 55 -9.70 -5.30 -7.96
N GLU A 56 -10.82 -5.55 -7.28
CA GLU A 56 -12.12 -5.00 -7.68
C GLU A 56 -12.12 -3.46 -7.74
N LEU A 57 -11.54 -2.81 -6.73
CA LEU A 57 -11.47 -1.34 -6.69
C LEU A 57 -10.56 -0.78 -7.78
N GLN A 58 -9.46 -1.46 -8.08
CA GLN A 58 -8.53 -1.08 -9.13
C GLN A 58 -9.20 -1.23 -10.51
N GLU A 59 -9.90 -2.32 -10.77
CA GLU A 59 -10.66 -2.53 -12.01
C GLU A 59 -11.69 -1.42 -12.22
N ARG A 60 -12.43 -1.05 -11.17
CA ARG A 60 -13.40 0.06 -11.21
C ARG A 60 -12.73 1.41 -11.47
N LEU A 61 -11.59 1.69 -10.83
CA LEU A 61 -10.81 2.90 -11.07
C LEU A 61 -10.33 2.97 -12.53
N PHE A 62 -9.82 1.85 -13.05
CA PHE A 62 -9.37 1.76 -14.43
C PHE A 62 -10.52 1.94 -15.41
N ALA A 63 -11.65 1.25 -15.22
CA ALA A 63 -12.84 1.41 -16.04
C ALA A 63 -13.30 2.89 -16.09
N GLN A 64 -13.31 3.56 -14.93
CA GLN A 64 -13.65 4.99 -14.86
C GLN A 64 -12.67 5.85 -15.67
N SER A 65 -11.36 5.60 -15.59
CA SER A 65 -10.34 6.35 -16.36
C SER A 65 -10.43 6.18 -17.88
N ARG A 66 -11.17 5.18 -18.37
CA ARG A 66 -11.40 4.97 -19.80
C ARG A 66 -12.66 5.69 -20.32
N LEU A 67 -13.53 6.12 -19.41
CA LEU A 67 -14.81 6.75 -19.73
C LEU A 67 -14.81 8.26 -19.49
N ASP A 68 -13.96 8.75 -18.60
CA ASP A 68 -13.91 10.15 -18.18
C ASP A 68 -12.45 10.65 -18.12
N ASP A 69 -12.13 11.67 -18.92
CA ASP A 69 -10.81 12.33 -18.92
C ASP A 69 -10.49 13.02 -17.57
N GLY A 70 -11.51 13.28 -16.74
CA GLY A 70 -11.39 13.83 -15.38
C GLY A 70 -11.35 12.77 -14.28
N ALA A 71 -11.27 11.49 -14.62
CA ALA A 71 -11.28 10.42 -13.63
C ALA A 71 -10.12 10.54 -12.62
N PRO A 72 -10.36 10.15 -11.35
CA PRO A 72 -9.32 10.17 -10.33
C PRO A 72 -8.19 9.19 -10.66
N SER A 73 -6.99 9.49 -10.16
CA SER A 73 -5.83 8.60 -10.24
C SER A 73 -5.21 8.42 -8.85
N LEU A 74 -4.48 7.31 -8.65
CA LEU A 74 -3.79 6.98 -7.41
C LEU A 74 -2.28 6.90 -7.66
N LEU A 75 -1.50 7.66 -6.88
CA LEU A 75 -0.03 7.56 -6.87
C LEU A 75 0.44 6.98 -5.53
N LEU A 76 1.00 5.78 -5.56
CA LEU A 76 1.64 5.16 -4.40
C LEU A 76 3.15 5.39 -4.45
N VAL A 77 3.69 6.08 -3.45
CA VAL A 77 5.14 6.29 -3.29
C VAL A 77 5.69 5.38 -2.21
N LEU A 78 6.64 4.51 -2.58
CA LEU A 78 7.32 3.61 -1.65
C LEU A 78 8.79 4.00 -1.50
N GLN A 79 9.18 4.39 -0.29
CA GLN A 79 10.55 4.70 0.09
C GLN A 79 11.00 3.81 1.25
N ALA A 80 12.16 3.20 1.07
CA ALA A 80 12.77 2.37 2.09
C ALA A 80 14.26 2.18 1.77
N MET A 81 15.06 1.90 2.80
CA MET A 81 16.45 1.48 2.65
C MET A 81 16.56 0.16 1.88
N ASP A 82 17.74 -0.13 1.35
CA ASP A 82 18.00 -1.43 0.73
C ASP A 82 17.72 -2.57 1.71
N SER A 83 17.15 -3.66 1.20
CA SER A 83 16.70 -4.83 1.97
C SER A 83 15.52 -4.61 2.93
N ALA A 84 14.93 -3.42 2.99
CA ALA A 84 13.73 -3.16 3.80
C ALA A 84 12.41 -3.76 3.23
N GLY A 85 12.48 -4.51 2.13
CA GLY A 85 11.34 -5.27 1.60
C GLY A 85 10.44 -4.54 0.60
N LYS A 86 10.82 -3.34 0.12
CA LYS A 86 10.06 -2.57 -0.89
C LYS A 86 9.65 -3.42 -2.12
N GLY A 87 10.59 -4.21 -2.65
CA GLY A 87 10.31 -5.09 -3.80
C GLY A 87 9.29 -6.20 -3.49
N GLY A 88 9.30 -6.71 -2.25
CA GLY A 88 8.31 -7.69 -1.79
C GLY A 88 6.91 -7.10 -1.70
N ILE A 89 6.78 -5.88 -1.16
CA ILE A 89 5.50 -5.15 -1.08
C ILE A 89 4.93 -4.95 -2.48
N VAL A 90 5.74 -4.44 -3.42
CA VAL A 90 5.30 -4.24 -4.81
C VAL A 90 4.84 -5.56 -5.41
N ARG A 91 5.63 -6.63 -5.29
CA ARG A 91 5.28 -7.94 -5.87
C ARG A 91 3.99 -8.52 -5.30
N HIS A 92 3.76 -8.40 -3.99
CA HIS A 92 2.62 -9.03 -3.33
C HIS A 92 1.33 -8.22 -3.44
N VAL A 93 1.41 -6.89 -3.40
CA VAL A 93 0.22 -6.02 -3.43
C VAL A 93 -0.14 -5.62 -4.85
N ILE A 94 0.82 -5.13 -5.64
CA ILE A 94 0.56 -4.76 -7.04
C ILE A 94 0.41 -5.99 -7.92
N GLY A 95 1.09 -7.08 -7.60
CA GLY A 95 0.92 -8.35 -8.31
C GLY A 95 -0.43 -9.03 -8.07
N ALA A 96 -1.26 -8.50 -7.17
CA ALA A 96 -2.60 -9.01 -6.91
C ALA A 96 -3.68 -8.40 -7.81
N THR A 97 -3.34 -7.42 -8.66
CA THR A 97 -4.29 -6.75 -9.56
C THR A 97 -3.94 -6.92 -11.03
N ASP A 98 -4.85 -6.56 -11.93
CA ASP A 98 -4.55 -6.53 -13.37
C ASP A 98 -3.39 -5.56 -13.66
N PRO A 99 -2.26 -6.03 -14.22
CA PRO A 99 -1.11 -5.17 -14.52
C PRO A 99 -1.40 -4.09 -15.57
N GLN A 100 -2.45 -4.23 -16.39
CA GLN A 100 -2.81 -3.24 -17.40
C GLN A 100 -3.26 -1.91 -16.79
N GLY A 101 -3.80 -1.95 -15.56
CA GLY A 101 -4.24 -0.77 -14.85
C GLY A 101 -3.18 -0.13 -13.94
N VAL A 102 -1.95 -0.65 -13.91
CA VAL A 102 -0.91 -0.19 -12.99
C VAL A 102 0.37 0.21 -13.73
N HIS A 103 0.83 1.44 -13.47
CA HIS A 103 2.11 1.93 -13.95
C HIS A 103 3.17 1.86 -12.85
N LEU A 104 4.13 0.93 -12.98
CA LEU A 104 5.24 0.79 -12.04
C LEU A 104 6.48 1.54 -12.55
N LYS A 105 6.96 2.54 -11.78
CA LYS A 105 8.23 3.22 -12.02
C LYS A 105 9.21 2.96 -10.87
N ALA A 106 10.35 2.33 -11.20
CA ALA A 106 11.47 2.21 -10.29
C ALA A 106 12.51 3.30 -10.59
N PHE A 107 12.63 4.30 -9.72
CA PHE A 107 13.66 5.33 -9.83
C PHE A 107 15.03 4.73 -9.48
N LYS A 108 15.98 4.90 -10.41
CA LYS A 108 17.38 4.51 -10.25
C LYS A 108 18.24 5.78 -10.13
N LYS A 109 19.56 5.61 -10.12
CA LYS A 109 20.50 6.72 -10.19
C LYS A 109 20.11 7.66 -11.36
N PRO A 110 20.01 8.99 -11.13
CA PRO A 110 19.71 9.94 -12.19
C PRO A 110 20.72 9.85 -13.34
N THR A 111 20.22 10.06 -14.54
CA THR A 111 21.04 10.30 -15.74
C THR A 111 21.55 11.76 -15.75
N PRO A 112 22.52 12.12 -16.61
CA PRO A 112 22.97 13.51 -16.72
C PRO A 112 21.93 14.52 -17.21
N GLU A 113 20.86 14.06 -17.86
CA GLU A 113 19.78 14.88 -18.42
C GLU A 113 18.63 15.13 -17.41
N GLU A 114 18.45 14.22 -16.46
CA GLU A 114 17.46 14.29 -15.37
C GLU A 114 17.93 15.17 -14.21
#